data_AF-M2XBS6-F1
#
_entry.id   AF-M2XBS6-F1
#
_cell.length_a   1.000
_cell.length_b   1.000
_cell.length_c   1.000
_cell.angle_alpha   90.00
_cell.angle_beta   90.00
_cell.angle_gamma   90.00
#
_symmetry.space_group_name_H-M   'P 1'
#
loop_
_entity.id
_entity.type
_entity.pdbx_description
1 polymer ?
#
loop_
_entity_poly.entity_id
_entity_poly.type
_entity_poly.pdbx_seq_one_letter_code
_entity_poly.pdbx_strand_id
1 'polypeptide(L)'
;MTSPSHLARPSRRQLITGAVLASAAVTAPAHAAPGGSGKGMGKDSGFRRDAIQDALEAMVDDGAVGVVASVVGASGGFQTAAGLRQIGRDSAKPQDRARVASVTKGMVATMVMQEIEAGRWSLDTTIDDVVPGLYPGHGHVTVAQLMNHTSGMPDGIYTLLGVGDGQEAVTSQQLKAAIAKH
;
A
#
# COMPACT_ATOMS: atom_id res chain seq x y z
N MET A 1 -54.04 -17.95 -2.00
CA MET A 1 -53.75 -16.78 -2.85
C MET A 1 -53.10 -15.72 -1.98
N THR A 2 -52.25 -14.88 -2.60
CA THR A 2 -51.42 -13.77 -2.09
C THR A 2 -50.04 -14.13 -1.51
N SER A 3 -49.03 -14.13 -2.39
CA SER A 3 -47.60 -13.87 -2.07
C SER A 3 -47.39 -12.46 -1.51
N PRO A 4 -46.24 -12.20 -0.88
CA PRO A 4 -45.50 -11.00 -1.26
C PRO A 4 -43.99 -11.24 -1.46
N SER A 5 -43.54 -10.81 -2.65
CA SER A 5 -42.43 -9.89 -2.91
C SER A 5 -41.05 -10.17 -2.30
N HIS A 6 -40.15 -10.67 -3.16
CA HIS A 6 -38.71 -10.53 -3.03
C HIS A 6 -38.29 -9.05 -3.10
N LEU A 7 -37.58 -8.56 -2.09
CA LEU A 7 -36.81 -7.30 -2.16
C LEU A 7 -35.32 -7.63 -2.19
N ALA A 8 -34.68 -7.18 -3.26
CA ALA A 8 -33.27 -7.36 -3.54
C ALA A 8 -32.40 -6.29 -2.85
N ARG A 9 -31.30 -6.76 -2.23
CA ARG A 9 -29.92 -6.19 -2.14
C ARG A 9 -29.72 -4.77 -1.53
N PRO A 10 -28.63 -4.54 -0.77
CA PRO A 10 -27.30 -4.41 -1.38
C PRO A 10 -26.15 -5.14 -0.65
N SER A 11 -25.15 -5.52 -1.44
CA SER A 11 -23.87 -6.08 -1.01
C SER A 11 -23.05 -5.06 -0.23
N ARG A 12 -22.71 -5.38 1.03
CA ARG A 12 -21.72 -4.64 1.83
C ARG A 12 -20.33 -4.85 1.25
N ARG A 13 -19.79 -3.83 0.59
CA ARG A 13 -18.37 -3.74 0.25
C ARG A 13 -17.57 -3.56 1.55
N GLN A 14 -16.58 -4.42 1.74
CA GLN A 14 -15.61 -4.33 2.83
C GLN A 14 -14.66 -3.17 2.53
N LEU A 15 -14.54 -2.22 3.47
CA LEU A 15 -13.55 -1.14 3.41
C LEU A 15 -12.19 -1.72 3.77
N ILE A 16 -11.33 -1.88 2.77
CA ILE A 16 -9.90 -2.11 2.94
C ILE A 16 -9.25 -0.73 2.83
N THR A 17 -8.79 -0.17 3.95
CA THR A 17 -7.95 1.03 3.95
C THR A 17 -6.57 0.66 3.41
N GLY A 18 -6.42 0.71 2.09
CA GLY A 18 -5.14 0.58 1.40
C GLY A 18 -4.62 1.96 1.01
N ALA A 19 -3.43 2.33 1.48
CA ALA A 19 -2.68 3.42 0.86
C ALA A 19 -2.21 2.92 -0.52
N VAL A 20 -2.86 3.37 -1.59
CA VAL A 20 -2.46 3.05 -2.95
C VAL A 20 -1.34 4.02 -3.36
N LEU A 21 -0.10 3.52 -3.41
CA LEU A 21 0.98 4.16 -4.14
C LEU A 21 1.05 3.53 -5.54
N ALA A 22 0.56 4.25 -6.55
CA ALA A 22 0.74 3.88 -7.94
C ALA A 22 2.03 4.52 -8.47
N SER A 23 3.08 3.73 -8.68
CA SER A 23 4.32 4.16 -9.35
C SER A 23 4.29 3.70 -10.80
N ALA A 24 4.25 4.64 -11.75
CA ALA A 24 4.46 4.36 -13.17
C ALA A 24 5.87 4.84 -13.56
N ALA A 25 6.80 3.91 -13.80
CA ALA A 25 8.13 4.23 -14.32
C ALA A 25 8.11 4.15 -15.85
N VAL A 26 8.32 5.29 -16.53
CA VAL A 26 8.60 5.33 -17.97
C VAL A 26 10.05 5.79 -18.15
N THR A 27 10.90 4.87 -18.60
CA THR A 27 12.30 5.14 -18.94
C THR A 27 12.41 5.70 -20.36
N ALA A 28 13.03 6.87 -20.52
CA ALA A 28 13.54 7.37 -21.80
C ALA A 28 14.82 8.22 -21.61
N PRO A 29 15.78 8.20 -22.56
CA PRO A 29 17.16 8.65 -22.35
C PRO A 29 17.34 10.18 -22.45
N ALA A 30 18.34 10.68 -21.73
CA ALA A 30 18.73 12.10 -21.65
C ALA A 30 19.54 12.57 -22.87
N HIS A 31 19.22 13.75 -23.40
CA HIS A 31 20.13 14.60 -24.19
C HIS A 31 19.93 16.07 -23.80
N ALA A 32 21.04 16.78 -23.54
CA ALA A 32 21.08 18.16 -23.05
C ALA A 32 21.37 19.18 -24.17
N ALA A 33 20.75 20.37 -24.12
CA ALA A 33 21.27 21.64 -24.65
C ALA A 33 20.43 22.86 -24.14
N PRO A 34 20.96 24.10 -24.13
CA PRO A 34 20.69 25.09 -23.08
C PRO A 34 19.83 26.31 -23.48
N GLY A 35 19.33 27.03 -22.46
CA GLY A 35 19.13 28.49 -22.49
C GLY A 35 17.73 29.01 -22.84
N GLY A 36 17.07 29.69 -21.89
CA GLY A 36 15.89 30.51 -22.17
C GLY A 36 15.10 30.89 -20.92
N SER A 37 15.40 32.07 -20.33
CA SER A 37 14.54 32.73 -19.35
C SER A 37 13.24 33.16 -20.03
N GLY A 38 12.12 32.50 -19.69
CA GLY A 38 10.81 32.74 -20.31
C GLY A 38 9.67 32.48 -19.33
N LYS A 39 8.76 33.46 -19.28
CA LYS A 39 7.56 33.58 -18.45
C LYS A 39 6.71 32.30 -18.36
N GLY A 40 6.09 32.14 -17.19
CA GLY A 40 4.80 31.50 -16.93
C GLY A 40 4.39 30.35 -17.86
N MET A 41 4.53 29.12 -17.37
CA MET A 41 4.05 27.95 -18.07
C MET A 41 3.37 26.98 -17.11
N GLY A 42 2.13 27.30 -16.74
CA GLY A 42 1.16 26.25 -16.44
C GLY A 42 0.92 25.49 -17.74
N LYS A 43 1.61 24.37 -17.91
CA LYS A 43 1.37 23.41 -18.99
C LYS A 43 1.02 22.09 -18.36
N ASP A 44 -0.20 21.66 -18.63
CA ASP A 44 -0.77 20.38 -18.20
C ASP A 44 0.24 19.27 -18.46
N SER A 45 0.72 18.65 -17.39
CA SER A 45 1.78 17.64 -17.38
C SER A 45 1.37 16.31 -18.04
N GLY A 46 0.36 16.31 -18.92
CA GLY A 46 -0.34 15.11 -19.42
C GLY A 46 -1.20 14.42 -18.35
N PHE A 47 -1.10 14.85 -17.09
CA PHE A 47 -1.81 14.29 -15.96
C PHE A 47 -3.01 15.15 -15.61
N ARG A 48 -4.19 14.53 -15.45
CA ARG A 48 -5.43 15.19 -15.04
C ARG A 48 -5.37 15.53 -13.55
N ARG A 49 -4.61 16.56 -13.17
CA ARG A 49 -4.41 16.97 -11.77
C ARG A 49 -5.73 17.15 -11.04
N ASP A 50 -6.67 17.87 -11.62
CA ASP A 50 -7.98 18.14 -10.98
C ASP A 50 -8.75 16.83 -10.76
N ALA A 51 -8.76 15.92 -11.74
CA ALA A 51 -9.41 14.62 -11.56
C ALA A 51 -8.74 13.76 -10.47
N ILE A 52 -7.41 13.90 -10.28
CA ILE A 52 -6.69 13.25 -9.18
C ILE A 52 -7.05 13.90 -7.85
N GLN A 53 -7.20 15.23 -7.80
CA GLN A 53 -7.65 15.94 -6.61
C GLN A 53 -9.08 15.53 -6.23
N ASP A 54 -10.01 15.53 -7.18
CA ASP A 54 -11.40 15.10 -6.99
C ASP A 54 -11.46 13.66 -6.45
N ALA A 55 -10.59 12.77 -6.97
CA ALA A 55 -10.51 11.39 -6.49
C ALA A 55 -9.98 11.29 -5.05
N LEU A 56 -9.01 12.12 -4.67
CA LEU A 56 -8.51 12.16 -3.30
C LEU A 56 -9.57 12.70 -2.33
N GLU A 57 -10.32 13.73 -2.73
CA GLU A 57 -11.43 14.28 -1.96
C GLU A 57 -12.55 13.25 -1.79
N ALA A 58 -12.91 12.53 -2.86
CA ALA A 58 -13.89 11.44 -2.77
C ALA A 58 -13.44 10.32 -1.80
N MET A 59 -12.15 10.02 -1.69
CA MET A 59 -11.64 9.06 -0.70
C MET A 59 -11.77 9.59 0.73
N VAL A 60 -11.60 10.90 0.94
CA VAL A 60 -11.82 11.54 2.24
C VAL A 60 -13.30 11.52 2.60
N ASP A 61 -14.18 11.81 1.64
CA ASP A 61 -15.63 11.73 1.81
C ASP A 61 -16.12 10.31 2.13
N ASP A 62 -15.45 9.27 1.60
CA ASP A 62 -15.69 7.85 1.92
C ASP A 62 -15.05 7.41 3.27
N GLY A 63 -14.39 8.33 3.98
CA GLY A 63 -13.94 8.15 5.36
C GLY A 63 -12.43 8.05 5.56
N ALA A 64 -11.60 8.30 4.54
CA ALA A 64 -10.17 8.46 4.74
C ALA A 64 -9.89 9.74 5.56
N VAL A 65 -9.03 9.64 6.59
CA VAL A 65 -8.64 10.82 7.39
C VAL A 65 -7.87 11.83 6.54
N GLY A 66 -6.99 11.35 5.67
CA GLY A 66 -6.27 12.15 4.70
C GLY A 66 -5.57 11.26 3.68
N VAL A 67 -5.37 11.81 2.49
CA VAL A 67 -4.77 11.10 1.36
C VAL A 67 -3.72 12.01 0.73
N VAL A 68 -2.58 11.44 0.33
CA VAL A 68 -1.51 12.14 -0.37
C VAL A 68 -1.17 11.41 -1.65
N ALA A 69 -0.87 12.15 -2.70
CA ALA A 69 -0.48 11.61 -4.00
C ALA A 69 0.76 12.33 -4.54
N SER A 70 1.63 11.58 -5.21
CA SER A 70 2.77 12.09 -5.97
C SER A 70 2.76 11.43 -7.35
N VAL A 71 2.65 12.24 -8.38
CA VAL A 71 2.71 11.82 -9.79
C VAL A 71 4.04 12.27 -10.35
N VAL A 72 4.78 11.35 -10.96
CA VAL A 72 6.08 11.63 -11.59
C VAL A 72 6.04 11.04 -12.99
N GLY A 73 6.36 11.84 -13.99
CA GLY A 73 6.48 11.43 -15.39
C GLY A 73 7.66 12.10 -16.08
N ALA A 74 7.91 11.71 -17.33
CA ALA A 74 9.04 12.21 -18.12
C ALA A 74 9.02 13.74 -18.33
N SER A 75 7.82 14.34 -18.37
CA SER A 75 7.59 15.78 -18.54
C SER A 75 7.50 16.56 -17.22
N GLY A 76 7.81 15.91 -16.10
CA GLY A 76 7.65 16.47 -14.76
C GLY A 76 6.54 15.78 -13.98
N GLY A 77 6.17 16.36 -12.84
CA GLY A 77 5.28 15.73 -11.90
C GLY A 77 4.63 16.73 -10.95
N PHE A 78 3.72 16.24 -10.13
CA PHE A 78 3.11 17.04 -9.08
C PHE A 78 2.77 16.21 -7.86
N GLN A 79 2.56 16.90 -6.75
CA GLN A 79 2.09 16.31 -5.52
C GLN A 79 0.82 17.02 -5.09
N THR A 80 -0.11 16.29 -4.48
CA THR A 80 -1.32 16.86 -3.90
C THR A 80 -1.81 16.05 -2.71
N ALA A 81 -2.69 16.64 -1.91
CA ALA A 81 -3.23 16.04 -0.69
C ALA A 81 -4.68 16.47 -0.45
N ALA A 82 -5.44 15.64 0.26
CA ALA A 82 -6.77 15.96 0.75
C ALA A 82 -6.94 15.50 2.21
N GLY A 83 -7.86 16.12 2.94
CA GLY A 83 -8.17 15.78 4.32
C GLY A 83 -7.14 16.27 5.33
N LEU A 84 -7.04 15.56 6.44
CA LEU A 84 -6.22 15.90 7.61
C LEU A 84 -5.04 14.96 7.76
N ARG A 85 -3.94 15.47 8.33
CA ARG A 85 -2.76 14.67 8.66
C ARG A 85 -3.06 13.61 9.73
N GLN A 86 -3.94 13.95 10.65
CA GLN A 86 -4.49 13.10 11.70
C GLN A 86 -5.82 13.72 12.15
N ILE A 87 -6.74 12.92 12.68
CA ILE A 87 -7.98 13.39 13.29
C ILE A 87 -7.69 14.49 14.33
N GLY A 88 -8.35 15.64 14.19
CA GLY A 88 -8.17 16.79 15.08
C GLY A 88 -6.85 17.55 14.91
N ARG A 89 -6.10 17.27 13.83
CA ARG A 89 -4.87 17.99 13.47
C ARG A 89 -5.05 18.76 12.17
N ASP A 90 -3.98 19.45 11.76
CA ASP A 90 -3.92 20.25 10.53
C ASP A 90 -4.20 19.43 9.27
N SER A 91 -4.51 20.14 8.18
CA SER A 91 -4.65 19.59 6.83
C SER A 91 -3.43 18.77 6.43
N ALA A 92 -3.68 17.67 5.71
CA ALA A 92 -2.63 16.83 5.16
C ALA A 92 -1.79 17.62 4.13
N LYS A 93 -0.48 17.39 4.14
CA LYS A 93 0.46 17.94 3.16
C LYS A 93 1.17 16.81 2.43
N PRO A 94 1.53 16.96 1.15
CA PRO A 94 2.18 15.87 0.43
C PRO A 94 3.54 15.43 1.02
N GLN A 95 4.21 16.30 1.78
CA GLN A 95 5.49 16.02 2.42
C GLN A 95 5.32 15.36 3.81
N ASP A 96 4.09 15.09 4.23
CA ASP A 96 3.84 14.47 5.52
C ASP A 96 4.36 13.04 5.57
N ARG A 97 5.11 12.75 6.63
CA ARG A 97 5.58 11.40 6.92
C ARG A 97 4.40 10.49 7.27
N ALA A 98 4.37 9.32 6.63
CA ALA A 98 3.42 8.24 6.88
C ALA A 98 4.14 6.90 7.11
N ARG A 99 3.43 5.94 7.70
CA ARG A 99 3.87 4.54 7.77
C ARG A 99 3.52 3.84 6.46
N VAL A 100 4.52 3.25 5.80
CA VAL A 100 4.37 2.68 4.45
C VAL A 100 4.02 1.19 4.43
N ALA A 101 3.94 0.54 5.58
CA ALA A 101 3.52 -0.85 5.74
C ALA A 101 4.24 -1.80 4.76
N SER A 102 3.50 -2.66 4.05
CA SER A 102 4.06 -3.67 3.13
C SER A 102 4.87 -3.10 1.96
N VAL A 103 4.86 -1.79 1.70
CA VAL A 103 5.80 -1.15 0.75
C VAL A 103 7.26 -1.41 1.17
N THR A 104 7.52 -1.60 2.46
CA THR A 104 8.85 -1.99 2.97
C THR A 104 9.35 -3.31 2.36
N LYS A 105 8.47 -4.24 1.96
CA LYS A 105 8.90 -5.52 1.35
C LYS A 105 9.66 -5.31 0.05
N GLY A 106 9.29 -4.32 -0.75
CA GLY A 106 10.04 -3.98 -1.97
C GLY A 106 11.45 -3.48 -1.66
N MET A 107 11.62 -2.70 -0.58
CA MET A 107 12.94 -2.23 -0.14
C MET A 107 13.81 -3.40 0.34
N VAL A 108 13.23 -4.32 1.11
CA VAL A 108 13.92 -5.54 1.58
C VAL A 108 14.26 -6.45 0.40
N ALA A 109 13.36 -6.64 -0.56
CA ALA A 109 13.62 -7.43 -1.76
C ALA A 109 14.81 -6.87 -2.56
N THR A 110 14.94 -5.54 -2.68
CA THR A 110 16.10 -4.92 -3.30
C THR A 110 17.39 -5.25 -2.55
N MET A 111 17.39 -5.20 -1.21
CA MET A 111 18.56 -5.59 -0.41
C MET A 111 18.93 -7.05 -0.65
N VAL A 112 17.95 -7.96 -0.68
CA VAL A 112 18.20 -9.39 -1.00
C VAL A 112 18.81 -9.54 -2.40
N MET A 113 18.31 -8.82 -3.40
CA MET A 113 18.89 -8.87 -4.75
C MET A 113 20.32 -8.33 -4.79
N GLN A 114 20.66 -7.33 -3.98
CA GLN A 114 22.03 -6.82 -3.85
C GLN A 114 22.97 -7.87 -3.23
N GLU A 115 22.51 -8.67 -2.27
CA GLU A 115 23.26 -9.81 -1.72
C GLU A 115 23.52 -10.89 -2.78
N ILE A 116 22.53 -11.13 -3.65
CA ILE A 116 22.64 -12.08 -4.77
C ILE A 116 23.64 -11.56 -5.82
N GLU A 117 23.56 -10.28 -6.18
CA GLU A 117 24.51 -9.64 -7.11
C GLU A 117 25.94 -9.69 -6.56
N ALA A 118 26.11 -9.54 -5.24
CA ALA A 118 27.40 -9.66 -4.57
C ALA A 118 27.88 -11.12 -4.43
N GLY A 119 27.13 -12.09 -4.94
CA GLY A 119 27.47 -13.53 -4.90
C GLY A 119 27.40 -14.15 -3.51
N ARG A 120 26.80 -13.47 -2.52
CA ARG A 120 26.68 -13.99 -1.15
C ARG A 120 25.52 -14.97 -1.02
N TRP A 121 24.42 -14.72 -1.74
CA TRP A 121 23.25 -15.60 -1.82
C TRP A 121 22.92 -15.94 -3.27
N SER A 122 22.03 -16.92 -3.45
CA SER A 122 21.29 -17.16 -4.68
C SER A 122 19.79 -17.23 -4.35
N LEU A 123 18.96 -17.29 -5.38
CA LEU A 123 17.52 -17.53 -5.20
C LEU A 123 17.23 -18.91 -4.57
N ASP A 124 18.15 -19.86 -4.69
CA ASP A 124 18.07 -21.20 -4.12
C ASP A 124 18.69 -21.30 -2.71
N THR A 125 19.33 -20.24 -2.22
CA THR A 125 19.80 -20.19 -0.82
C THR A 125 18.63 -20.46 0.10
N THR A 126 18.84 -21.36 1.07
CA THR A 126 17.78 -21.76 2.00
C THR A 126 17.76 -20.80 3.19
N ILE A 127 16.61 -20.71 3.87
CA ILE A 127 16.50 -19.86 5.06
C ILE A 127 17.41 -20.33 6.20
N ASP A 128 17.68 -21.62 6.31
CA ASP A 128 18.59 -22.15 7.34
C ASP A 128 20.06 -21.81 7.04
N ASP A 129 20.43 -21.63 5.77
CA ASP A 129 21.78 -21.14 5.40
C ASP A 129 21.99 -19.68 5.84
N VAL A 130 20.92 -18.88 5.89
CA VAL A 130 20.97 -17.46 6.25
C VAL A 130 20.73 -17.23 7.74
N VAL A 131 19.70 -17.85 8.29
CA VAL A 131 19.26 -17.75 9.69
C VAL A 131 18.85 -19.14 10.20
N PRO A 132 19.80 -19.94 10.70
CA PRO A 132 19.53 -21.29 11.18
C PRO A 132 18.41 -21.31 12.22
N GLY A 133 17.41 -22.19 12.00
CA GLY A 133 16.34 -22.44 12.97
C GLY A 133 15.22 -21.40 12.97
N LEU A 134 15.19 -20.47 12.01
CA LEU A 134 14.13 -19.47 11.90
C LEU A 134 12.74 -20.10 11.70
N TYR A 135 12.66 -21.18 10.92
CA TYR A 135 11.41 -21.90 10.67
C TYR A 135 11.59 -23.40 10.91
N PRO A 136 11.43 -23.87 12.17
CA PRO A 136 11.66 -25.26 12.53
C PRO A 136 10.89 -26.25 11.63
N GLY A 137 11.59 -27.28 11.15
CA GLY A 137 11.05 -28.28 10.23
C GLY A 137 10.94 -27.85 8.76
N HIS A 138 11.23 -26.58 8.45
CA HIS A 138 11.02 -25.99 7.13
C HIS A 138 12.27 -25.22 6.63
N GLY A 139 13.45 -25.57 7.15
CA GLY A 139 14.73 -24.92 6.81
C GLY A 139 15.06 -24.91 5.31
N HIS A 140 14.47 -25.83 4.54
CA HIS A 140 14.62 -25.97 3.09
C HIS A 140 13.89 -24.88 2.27
N VAL A 141 13.09 -24.02 2.91
CA VAL A 141 12.44 -22.89 2.22
C VAL A 141 13.53 -22.01 1.59
N THR A 142 13.35 -21.66 0.32
CA THR A 142 14.33 -20.86 -0.41
C THR A 142 14.04 -19.36 -0.32
N VAL A 143 15.07 -18.55 -0.58
CA VAL A 143 14.93 -17.10 -0.78
C VAL A 143 13.88 -16.78 -1.86
N ALA A 144 13.85 -17.52 -2.97
CA ALA A 144 12.82 -17.34 -4.01
C ALA A 144 11.40 -17.54 -3.48
N GLN A 145 11.18 -18.57 -2.66
CA GLN A 145 9.88 -18.85 -2.07
C GLN A 145 9.44 -17.77 -1.08
N LEU A 146 10.37 -17.19 -0.31
CA LEU A 146 10.07 -16.03 0.53
C LEU A 146 9.72 -14.79 -0.30
N MET A 147 10.53 -14.46 -1.31
CA MET A 147 10.35 -13.26 -2.13
C MET A 147 9.08 -13.28 -2.98
N ASN A 148 8.60 -14.47 -3.34
CA ASN A 148 7.37 -14.65 -4.12
C ASN A 148 6.17 -15.17 -3.30
N HIS A 149 6.24 -15.12 -1.97
CA HIS A 149 5.14 -15.51 -1.08
C HIS A 149 4.62 -16.95 -1.27
N THR A 150 5.51 -17.91 -1.58
CA THR A 150 5.18 -19.33 -1.75
C THR A 150 5.84 -20.25 -0.73
N SER A 151 6.44 -19.68 0.33
CA SER A 151 7.15 -20.44 1.38
C SER A 151 6.23 -21.24 2.31
N GLY A 152 4.94 -20.94 2.36
CA GLY A 152 4.02 -21.51 3.36
C GLY A 152 4.30 -21.05 4.79
N MET A 153 5.12 -20.00 4.99
CA MET A 153 5.35 -19.40 6.30
C MET A 153 4.07 -18.66 6.77
N PRO A 154 3.66 -18.80 8.04
CA PRO A 154 2.48 -18.14 8.56
C PRO A 154 2.60 -16.60 8.50
N ASP A 155 1.47 -15.93 8.31
CA ASP A 155 1.43 -14.47 8.26
C ASP A 155 1.49 -13.88 9.68
N GLY A 156 2.59 -13.18 9.99
CA GLY A 156 2.78 -12.52 11.27
C GLY A 156 1.84 -11.33 11.52
N ILE A 157 1.08 -10.85 10.52
CA ILE A 157 0.15 -9.73 10.73
C ILE A 157 -0.99 -10.09 11.68
N TYR A 158 -1.43 -11.35 11.69
CA TYR A 158 -2.46 -11.83 12.59
C TYR A 158 -1.95 -11.88 14.03
N THR A 159 -0.70 -12.34 14.22
CA THR A 159 0.00 -12.28 15.52
C THR A 159 0.21 -10.85 15.99
N LEU A 160 0.57 -9.91 15.09
CA LEU A 160 0.80 -8.50 15.43
C LEU A 160 -0.49 -7.72 15.72
N LEU A 161 -1.62 -8.13 15.11
CA LEU A 161 -2.95 -7.55 15.33
C LEU A 161 -3.69 -8.21 16.51
N GLY A 162 -3.05 -9.14 17.23
CA GLY A 162 -3.69 -9.86 18.34
C GLY A 162 -4.80 -10.81 17.90
N VAL A 163 -4.89 -11.11 16.61
CA VAL A 163 -5.80 -12.10 16.05
C VAL A 163 -5.03 -13.41 16.03
N GLY A 164 -4.88 -14.04 17.19
CA GLY A 164 -4.20 -15.34 17.28
C GLY A 164 -4.89 -16.41 16.40
N ASP A 165 -4.15 -17.47 16.07
CA ASP A 165 -4.50 -18.59 15.16
C ASP A 165 -5.76 -19.41 15.53
N GLY A 166 -6.64 -18.87 16.38
CA GLY A 166 -7.85 -19.55 16.84
C GLY A 166 -8.89 -18.65 17.51
N GLN A 167 -8.88 -17.35 17.26
CA GLN A 167 -10.02 -16.48 17.61
C GLN A 167 -10.80 -16.18 16.34
N GLU A 168 -12.01 -16.77 16.27
CA GLU A 168 -13.00 -16.45 15.25
C GLU A 168 -13.09 -14.92 15.12
N ALA A 169 -12.86 -14.41 13.91
CA ALA A 169 -12.82 -12.99 13.63
C ALA A 169 -14.00 -12.29 14.32
N VAL A 170 -13.73 -11.39 15.27
CA VAL A 170 -14.78 -10.64 15.96
C VAL A 170 -15.61 -9.96 14.89
N THR A 171 -16.82 -10.46 14.72
CA THR A 171 -17.69 -10.03 13.62
C THR A 171 -18.03 -8.57 13.84
N SER A 172 -18.26 -7.82 12.77
CA SER A 172 -18.72 -6.43 12.88
C SER A 172 -20.04 -6.31 13.67
N GLN A 173 -20.77 -7.42 13.83
CA GLN A 173 -21.97 -7.53 14.67
C GLN A 173 -21.61 -7.54 16.17
N GLN A 174 -20.60 -8.30 16.58
CA GLN A 174 -20.10 -8.33 17.96
C GLN A 174 -19.49 -6.99 18.37
N LEU A 175 -18.78 -6.31 17.45
CA LEU A 175 -18.24 -4.97 17.69
C LEU A 175 -19.36 -3.91 17.86
N LYS A 176 -20.43 -3.98 17.06
CA LYS A 176 -21.59 -3.09 17.20
C LYS A 176 -22.37 -3.33 18.50
N ALA A 177 -22.51 -4.59 18.91
CA ALA A 177 -23.19 -4.94 20.15
C ALA A 177 -22.41 -4.48 21.41
N ALA A 178 -21.08 -4.47 21.34
CA ALA A 178 -20.23 -3.95 22.43
C ALA A 178 -20.32 -2.42 22.56
N ILE A 179 -20.39 -1.70 21.43
CA ILE A 179 -20.50 -0.24 21.41
C ILE A 179 -21.89 0.23 21.87
N ALA A 180 -22.96 -0.50 21.57
CA ALA A 180 -24.32 -0.13 21.97
C ALA A 180 -24.63 -0.30 23.48
N LYS A 181 -23.69 -0.82 24.28
CA LYS A 181 -23.82 -1.00 25.73
C LYS A 181 -23.23 0.15 26.57
N HIS A 182 -22.70 1.18 25.92
CA HIS A 182 -22.25 2.44 26.51
C HIS A 182 -22.81 3.62 25.70
#